data_AF-M7N4M0-F1
#
_entry.id   AF-M7N4M0-F1
#
_cell.length_a   1.000
_cell.length_b   1.000
_cell.length_c   1.000
_cell.angle_alpha   90.00
_cell.angle_beta   90.00
_cell.angle_gamma   90.00
#
_symmetry.space_group_name_H-M   'P 1'
#
loop_
_entity.id
_entity.type
_entity.pdbx_description
1 polymer ?
#
loop_
_entity_poly.entity_id
_entity_poly.type
_entity_poly.pdbx_seq_one_letter_code
_entity_poly.pdbx_strand_id
1 'polypeptide(L)'
;MLLGFFLFSCGGNTQDQQETESYEYSAEEDTQYTGAEETPAQKRYAERRAKGDTLAMHYKELQKFLPNEIRGFSREGEIEGSSMNMEDGSYSMASQRYRKGEEDLTITLIDYNNAIDMYEGLSGAWASGMSYEDDNQKANGVSLLNNKAKGMEVFAKKDNRCELMAGIAARFYLQIKVNNTTNASLCREIAEGLNLSALDAY
;
A
#
# COMPACT_ATOMS: atom_id res chain seq x y z
N MET A 1 -67.71 -24.55 24.64
CA MET A 1 -66.68 -24.86 23.62
C MET A 1 -65.35 -24.90 24.35
N LEU A 2 -64.69 -26.08 24.32
CA LEU A 2 -63.31 -26.45 24.73
C LEU A 2 -62.71 -25.76 25.99
N LEU A 3 -62.41 -26.41 27.12
CA LEU A 3 -61.64 -27.65 27.40
C LEU A 3 -60.14 -27.57 27.08
N GLY A 4 -59.33 -27.67 28.14
CA GLY A 4 -57.95 -28.19 28.13
C GLY A 4 -56.84 -27.13 28.09
N PHE A 5 -55.64 -27.37 28.61
CA PHE A 5 -55.04 -28.52 29.31
C PHE A 5 -53.69 -28.00 29.85
N PHE A 6 -53.28 -28.38 31.05
CA PHE A 6 -51.89 -28.26 31.50
C PHE A 6 -51.00 -29.22 30.70
N LEU A 7 -49.70 -28.92 30.52
CA LEU A 7 -48.57 -29.77 30.98
C LEU A 7 -47.22 -29.30 30.40
N PHE A 8 -46.19 -29.51 31.22
CA PHE A 8 -44.75 -29.34 31.02
C PHE A 8 -44.16 -30.30 29.96
N SER A 9 -42.94 -29.97 29.47
CA SER A 9 -41.74 -30.84 29.38
C SER A 9 -41.06 -31.02 28.00
N CYS A 10 -39.75 -31.33 28.06
CA CYS A 10 -38.74 -31.69 27.05
C CYS A 10 -38.10 -30.52 26.26
N GLY A 11 -36.77 -30.29 26.26
CA GLY A 11 -35.64 -31.21 26.43
C GLY A 11 -35.22 -31.76 25.07
N GLY A 12 -34.17 -31.20 24.44
CA GLY A 12 -33.66 -31.66 23.15
C GLY A 12 -32.48 -30.86 22.64
N ASN A 13 -31.28 -31.42 22.83
CA ASN A 13 -29.99 -30.96 22.31
C ASN A 13 -29.79 -31.62 20.93
N THR A 14 -29.69 -30.88 19.82
CA THR A 14 -28.96 -31.34 18.61
C THR A 14 -28.79 -30.25 17.54
N GLN A 15 -27.52 -30.08 17.15
CA GLN A 15 -27.00 -29.77 15.81
C GLN A 15 -27.16 -28.35 15.24
N ASP A 16 -26.06 -27.61 15.40
CA ASP A 16 -25.52 -26.68 14.40
C ASP A 16 -25.68 -27.27 12.98
N GLN A 17 -26.51 -26.63 12.17
CA GLN A 17 -26.40 -26.69 10.72
C GLN A 17 -25.73 -25.40 10.28
N GLN A 18 -24.48 -25.53 9.85
CA GLN A 18 -23.83 -24.56 8.98
C GLN A 18 -24.64 -24.45 7.70
N GLU A 19 -25.48 -23.42 7.58
CA GLU A 19 -25.86 -22.90 6.27
C GLU A 19 -24.68 -22.07 5.76
N THR A 20 -23.92 -22.67 4.86
CA THR A 20 -23.05 -21.95 3.93
C THR A 20 -23.94 -21.14 2.99
N GLU A 21 -24.27 -19.90 3.37
CA GLU A 21 -24.79 -18.92 2.43
C GLU A 21 -23.65 -18.52 1.49
N SER A 22 -23.70 -19.08 0.28
CA SER A 22 -22.94 -18.58 -0.86
C SER A 22 -23.49 -17.20 -1.22
N TYR A 23 -22.86 -16.16 -0.67
CA TYR A 23 -23.20 -14.78 -1.01
C TYR A 23 -22.69 -14.49 -2.43
N GLU A 24 -23.64 -14.43 -3.36
CA GLU A 24 -23.42 -14.00 -4.73
C GLU A 24 -23.15 -12.49 -4.69
N TYR A 25 -21.89 -12.11 -4.81
CA TYR A 25 -21.45 -10.71 -4.85
C TYR A 25 -21.93 -10.08 -6.17
N SER A 26 -23.01 -9.29 -6.14
CA SER A 26 -23.44 -8.50 -7.28
C SER A 26 -22.53 -7.28 -7.42
N ALA A 27 -21.85 -7.18 -8.56
CA ALA A 27 -20.90 -6.13 -8.90
C ALA A 27 -21.56 -4.77 -9.23
N GLU A 28 -22.73 -4.45 -8.65
CA GLU A 28 -23.58 -3.36 -9.13
C GLU A 28 -23.64 -2.12 -8.23
N GLU A 29 -23.05 -2.13 -7.02
CA GLU A 29 -22.99 -0.93 -6.17
C GLU A 29 -21.57 -0.35 -6.12
N ASP A 30 -21.18 0.39 -7.17
CA ASP A 30 -20.18 1.48 -7.03
C ASP A 30 -20.25 2.54 -8.16
N THR A 31 -21.44 2.79 -8.73
CA THR A 31 -21.62 3.83 -9.76
C THR A 31 -22.18 5.12 -9.17
N GLN A 32 -21.40 5.79 -8.33
CA GLN A 32 -21.58 7.23 -8.09
C GLN A 32 -20.24 7.96 -8.17
N TYR A 33 -19.61 7.93 -9.34
CA TYR A 33 -18.62 8.93 -9.73
C TYR A 33 -19.12 9.68 -10.97
N THR A 34 -19.45 10.95 -10.78
CA THR A 34 -20.08 11.82 -11.78
C THR A 34 -19.04 12.34 -12.79
N GLY A 35 -19.16 11.93 -14.05
CA GLY A 35 -18.81 12.74 -15.24
C GLY A 35 -17.35 13.13 -15.50
N ALA A 36 -16.37 12.73 -14.69
CA ALA A 36 -14.95 12.88 -14.99
C ALA A 36 -14.46 11.68 -15.83
N GLU A 37 -13.60 11.90 -16.82
CA GLU A 37 -12.93 10.80 -17.51
C GLU A 37 -12.13 9.96 -16.51
N GLU A 38 -12.31 8.63 -16.53
CA GLU A 38 -11.57 7.72 -15.67
C GLU A 38 -10.06 7.85 -15.89
N THR A 39 -9.31 8.00 -14.78
CA THR A 39 -7.85 8.06 -14.82
C THR A 39 -7.27 6.69 -15.25
N PRO A 40 -6.03 6.64 -15.78
CA PRO A 40 -5.36 5.36 -16.03
C PRO A 40 -5.23 4.48 -14.76
N ALA A 41 -5.15 5.09 -13.58
CA ALA A 41 -5.08 4.38 -12.31
C ALA A 41 -6.43 3.71 -11.97
N GLN A 42 -7.55 4.42 -12.17
CA GLN A 42 -8.91 3.91 -12.01
C GLN A 42 -9.20 2.75 -12.98
N LYS A 43 -8.83 2.89 -14.26
CA LYS A 43 -8.97 1.81 -15.25
C LYS A 43 -8.23 0.54 -14.84
N ARG A 44 -6.95 0.69 -14.45
CA ARG A 44 -6.14 -0.44 -13.99
C ARG A 44 -6.73 -1.09 -12.73
N TYR A 45 -7.25 -0.29 -11.81
CA TYR A 45 -7.94 -0.79 -10.62
C TYR A 45 -9.20 -1.59 -10.99
N ALA A 46 -10.07 -1.06 -11.86
CA ALA A 46 -11.28 -1.75 -12.32
C ALA A 46 -10.96 -3.08 -13.04
N GLU A 47 -9.94 -3.10 -13.92
CA GLU A 47 -9.49 -4.31 -14.62
C GLU A 47 -9.00 -5.42 -13.68
N ARG A 48 -8.33 -5.06 -12.58
CA ARG A 48 -7.89 -6.02 -11.56
C ARG A 48 -9.05 -6.59 -10.77
N ARG A 49 -9.97 -5.73 -10.33
CA ARG A 49 -11.18 -6.18 -9.62
C ARG A 49 -12.03 -7.11 -10.48
N ALA A 50 -12.17 -6.82 -11.77
CA ALA A 50 -12.87 -7.70 -12.71
C ALA A 50 -12.21 -9.11 -12.83
N LYS A 51 -10.92 -9.23 -12.49
CA LYS A 51 -10.18 -10.51 -12.45
C LYS A 51 -10.18 -11.16 -11.05
N GLY A 52 -10.90 -10.59 -10.08
CA GLY A 52 -11.01 -11.09 -8.71
C GLY A 52 -9.91 -10.61 -7.75
N ASP A 53 -9.05 -9.69 -8.18
CA ASP A 53 -7.99 -9.11 -7.34
C ASP A 53 -8.58 -8.01 -6.45
N THR A 54 -9.15 -8.45 -5.33
CA THR A 54 -9.94 -7.61 -4.39
C THR A 54 -9.28 -7.49 -3.01
N LEU A 55 -8.24 -8.29 -2.74
CA LEU A 55 -7.54 -8.32 -1.47
C LEU A 55 -6.09 -7.85 -1.62
N ALA A 56 -5.59 -7.16 -0.61
CA ALA A 56 -4.19 -6.77 -0.51
C ALA A 56 -3.33 -8.03 -0.40
N MET A 57 -2.17 -7.97 -1.04
CA MET A 57 -1.10 -8.94 -0.90
C MET A 57 -0.79 -9.14 0.58
N HIS A 58 -0.59 -10.38 1.01
CA HIS A 58 -0.22 -10.62 2.41
C HIS A 58 1.14 -9.97 2.72
N TYR A 59 1.31 -9.37 3.90
CA TYR A 59 2.52 -8.60 4.23
C TYR A 59 3.82 -9.41 4.08
N LYS A 60 3.79 -10.72 4.32
CA LYS A 60 4.96 -11.60 4.11
C LYS A 60 5.46 -11.64 2.66
N GLU A 61 4.59 -11.43 1.69
CA GLU A 61 4.99 -11.29 0.29
C GLU A 61 5.63 -9.91 0.06
N LEU A 62 5.11 -8.84 0.66
CA LEU A 62 5.74 -7.51 0.61
C LEU A 62 7.15 -7.52 1.23
N GLN A 63 7.36 -8.29 2.31
CA GLN A 63 8.69 -8.41 2.95
C GLN A 63 9.77 -8.94 1.99
N LYS A 64 9.41 -9.72 0.95
CA LYS A 64 10.36 -10.25 -0.04
C LYS A 64 10.99 -9.15 -0.90
N PHE A 65 10.39 -7.97 -0.94
CA PHE A 65 10.92 -6.80 -1.67
C PHE A 65 11.90 -5.98 -0.84
N LEU A 66 12.12 -6.33 0.44
CA LEU A 66 13.02 -5.65 1.36
C LEU A 66 14.28 -6.52 1.55
N PRO A 67 15.41 -6.20 0.87
CA PRO A 67 16.59 -7.05 0.88
C PRO A 67 17.33 -7.03 2.23
N ASN A 68 18.32 -7.90 2.41
CA ASN A 68 19.19 -7.87 3.60
C ASN A 68 20.21 -6.71 3.55
N GLU A 69 20.60 -6.30 2.35
CA GLU A 69 21.56 -5.22 2.11
C GLU A 69 21.11 -4.40 0.91
N ILE A 70 21.31 -3.07 0.96
CA ILE A 70 21.02 -2.18 -0.16
C ILE A 70 21.97 -0.98 -0.15
N ARG A 71 22.72 -0.75 -1.23
CA ARG A 71 23.65 0.39 -1.37
C ARG A 71 24.60 0.55 -0.16
N GLY A 72 25.06 -0.56 0.41
CA GLY A 72 25.94 -0.60 1.59
C GLY A 72 25.24 -0.41 2.94
N PHE A 73 23.91 -0.21 2.96
CA PHE A 73 23.11 -0.27 4.18
C PHE A 73 22.84 -1.72 4.56
N SER A 74 23.15 -2.09 5.79
CA SER A 74 22.84 -3.41 6.36
C SER A 74 21.56 -3.36 7.16
N ARG A 75 20.75 -4.41 7.06
CA ARG A 75 19.49 -4.52 7.81
C ARG A 75 19.71 -4.41 9.32
N GLU A 76 18.85 -3.64 9.98
CA GLU A 76 18.79 -3.53 11.43
C GLU A 76 17.47 -4.11 11.97
N GLY A 77 17.58 -5.20 12.73
CA GLY A 77 16.42 -5.90 13.27
C GLY A 77 15.67 -6.76 12.25
N GLU A 78 14.48 -7.19 12.64
CA GLU A 78 13.57 -7.99 11.82
C GLU A 78 12.66 -7.11 10.96
N ILE A 79 12.17 -7.68 9.84
CA ILE A 79 11.20 -6.99 8.99
C ILE A 79 9.84 -6.97 9.70
N GLU A 80 9.33 -5.76 9.91
CA GLU A 80 8.00 -5.53 10.48
C GLU A 80 6.94 -5.62 9.37
N GLY A 81 5.69 -5.93 9.73
CA GLY A 81 4.59 -5.92 8.77
C GLY A 81 3.26 -6.36 9.35
N SER A 82 2.20 -6.01 8.65
CA SER A 82 0.82 -6.31 9.04
C SER A 82 -0.09 -6.38 7.81
N SER A 83 -1.17 -7.16 7.92
CA SER A 83 -2.27 -7.19 6.96
C SER A 83 -3.56 -6.95 7.74
N MET A 84 -4.45 -6.13 7.19
CA MET A 84 -5.75 -5.83 7.77
C MET A 84 -6.81 -5.92 6.67
N ASN A 85 -7.91 -6.58 6.99
CA ASN A 85 -9.12 -6.61 6.17
C ASN A 85 -10.18 -5.78 6.90
N MET A 86 -10.86 -4.93 6.15
CA MET A 86 -11.96 -4.07 6.56
C MET A 86 -13.16 -4.36 5.64
N GLU A 87 -14.33 -3.90 6.03
CA GLU A 87 -15.56 -4.07 5.23
C GLU A 87 -15.42 -3.47 3.83
N ASP A 88 -14.79 -2.29 3.73
CA ASP A 88 -14.61 -1.55 2.48
C ASP A 88 -13.24 -1.77 1.80
N GLY A 89 -12.43 -2.71 2.28
CA GLY A 89 -11.13 -2.96 1.66
C GLY A 89 -10.10 -3.71 2.48
N SER A 90 -8.89 -3.80 1.97
CA SER A 90 -7.79 -4.42 2.72
C SER A 90 -6.50 -3.66 2.48
N TYR A 91 -5.61 -3.67 3.46
CA TYR A 91 -4.29 -3.11 3.28
C TYR A 91 -3.25 -3.99 3.93
N SER A 92 -2.04 -3.92 3.42
CA SER A 92 -0.90 -4.53 4.07
C SER A 92 0.32 -3.63 3.99
N MET A 93 1.23 -3.80 4.95
CA MET A 93 2.49 -3.08 4.96
C MET A 93 3.65 -4.00 5.33
N ALA A 94 4.82 -3.68 4.80
CA ALA A 94 6.10 -4.17 5.29
C ALA A 94 7.04 -3.00 5.51
N SER A 95 7.80 -3.01 6.61
CA SER A 95 8.78 -1.97 6.92
C SER A 95 10.09 -2.57 7.39
N GLN A 96 11.20 -1.99 6.94
CA GLN A 96 12.53 -2.40 7.35
C GLN A 96 13.45 -1.20 7.61
N ARG A 97 14.18 -1.26 8.73
CA ARG A 97 15.25 -0.33 9.07
C ARG A 97 16.63 -0.85 8.63
N TYR A 98 17.51 0.04 8.23
CA TYR A 98 18.88 -0.30 7.86
C TYR A 98 19.84 0.78 8.36
N ARG A 99 21.12 0.43 8.47
CA ARG A 99 22.16 1.35 8.93
C ARG A 99 23.41 1.28 8.05
N LYS A 100 24.05 2.43 7.85
CA LYS A 100 25.39 2.58 7.24
C LYS A 100 26.15 3.70 7.94
N GLY A 101 27.04 3.34 8.88
CA GLY A 101 27.68 4.33 9.74
C GLY A 101 26.62 5.05 10.60
N GLU A 102 26.54 6.37 10.47
CA GLU A 102 25.54 7.21 11.15
C GLU A 102 24.23 7.38 10.36
N GLU A 103 24.18 6.95 9.09
CA GLU A 103 22.97 7.04 8.27
C GLU A 103 21.96 5.98 8.68
N ASP A 104 20.72 6.42 8.93
CA ASP A 104 19.58 5.55 9.27
C ASP A 104 18.57 5.56 8.13
N LEU A 105 18.35 4.39 7.52
CA LEU A 105 17.41 4.18 6.42
C LEU A 105 16.18 3.44 6.92
N THR A 106 14.99 3.90 6.55
CA THR A 106 13.73 3.15 6.67
C THR A 106 13.08 3.03 5.30
N ILE A 107 12.69 1.81 4.93
CA ILE A 107 11.93 1.52 3.72
C ILE A 107 10.59 0.93 4.16
N THR A 108 9.49 1.53 3.70
CA THR A 108 8.13 1.04 3.93
C THR A 108 7.46 0.82 2.59
N LEU A 109 6.85 -0.35 2.42
CA LEU A 109 6.05 -0.72 1.26
C LEU A 109 4.64 -1.04 1.73
N ILE A 110 3.64 -0.43 1.08
CA ILE A 110 2.23 -0.59 1.42
C ILE A 110 1.49 -1.08 0.17
N ASP A 111 0.60 -2.06 0.33
CA ASP A 111 -0.40 -2.43 -0.67
C ASP A 111 -1.76 -1.83 -0.25
N TYR A 112 -2.25 -0.88 -1.05
CA TYR A 112 -3.54 -0.21 -0.88
C TYR A 112 -4.62 -0.83 -1.77
N ASN A 113 -4.57 -2.13 -2.07
CA ASN A 113 -5.63 -2.74 -2.86
C ASN A 113 -7.00 -2.45 -2.23
N ASN A 114 -7.92 -1.81 -2.97
CA ASN A 114 -9.20 -1.27 -2.49
C ASN A 114 -9.17 0.12 -1.80
N ALA A 115 -8.08 0.88 -1.88
CA ALA A 115 -8.00 2.28 -1.43
C ALA A 115 -7.41 3.20 -2.54
N ILE A 116 -7.97 3.12 -3.75
CA ILE A 116 -7.52 3.88 -4.91
C ILE A 116 -7.56 5.39 -4.68
N ASP A 117 -8.53 5.89 -3.92
CA ASP A 117 -8.64 7.31 -3.58
C ASP A 117 -7.46 7.81 -2.74
N MET A 118 -6.97 6.97 -1.81
CA MET A 118 -5.76 7.29 -1.03
C MET A 118 -4.53 7.32 -1.94
N TYR A 119 -4.43 6.38 -2.88
CA TYR A 119 -3.36 6.38 -3.87
C TYR A 119 -3.41 7.61 -4.77
N GLU A 120 -4.58 8.00 -5.27
CA GLU A 120 -4.76 9.16 -6.14
C GLU A 120 -4.51 10.48 -5.39
N GLY A 121 -4.98 10.61 -4.15
CA GLY A 121 -4.69 11.76 -3.30
C GLY A 121 -3.20 11.97 -3.05
N LEU A 122 -2.44 10.87 -2.90
CA LEU A 122 -0.99 10.91 -2.73
C LEU A 122 -0.26 11.16 -4.06
N SER A 123 -0.64 10.48 -5.14
CA SER A 123 0.08 10.50 -6.43
C SER A 123 -0.27 11.68 -7.34
N GLY A 124 -1.45 12.28 -7.19
CA GLY A 124 -1.93 13.38 -8.03
C GLY A 124 -1.06 14.65 -7.93
N ALA A 125 -0.58 14.97 -6.72
CA ALA A 125 0.34 16.10 -6.51
C ALA A 125 1.69 15.90 -7.24
N TRP A 126 2.15 14.64 -7.34
CA TRP A 126 3.47 14.28 -7.85
C TRP A 126 3.55 14.16 -9.36
N ALA A 127 2.43 13.82 -10.02
CA ALA A 127 2.34 13.66 -11.47
C ALA A 127 2.61 14.94 -12.26
N SER A 128 2.51 16.11 -11.61
CA SER A 128 2.73 17.42 -12.24
C SER A 128 4.20 17.74 -12.53
N GLY A 129 5.15 16.92 -12.07
CA GLY A 129 6.59 17.18 -12.27
C GLY A 129 7.09 18.40 -11.48
N MET A 130 6.37 18.77 -10.43
CA MET A 130 6.69 19.93 -9.59
C MET A 130 8.12 19.84 -9.02
N SER A 131 8.81 20.96 -9.04
CA SER A 131 10.09 21.15 -8.36
C SER A 131 10.01 22.41 -7.51
N TYR A 132 10.56 22.35 -6.31
CA TYR A 132 10.57 23.45 -5.35
C TYR A 132 11.90 23.45 -4.60
N GLU A 133 12.48 24.63 -4.40
CA GLU A 133 13.71 24.77 -3.61
C GLU A 133 13.69 26.08 -2.83
N ASP A 134 14.01 26.00 -1.54
CA ASP A 134 14.26 27.13 -0.65
C ASP A 134 15.50 26.86 0.23
N ASP A 135 15.76 27.73 1.22
CA ASP A 135 16.89 27.57 2.15
C ASP A 135 16.76 26.34 3.07
N ASN A 136 15.58 25.74 3.18
CA ASN A 136 15.30 24.65 4.10
C ASN A 136 15.26 23.30 3.38
N GLN A 137 14.74 23.26 2.16
CA GLN A 137 14.45 22.02 1.46
C GLN A 137 14.57 22.14 -0.06
N LYS A 138 14.71 20.98 -0.69
CA LYS A 138 14.60 20.78 -2.12
C LYS A 138 13.64 19.63 -2.38
N ALA A 139 12.59 19.86 -3.16
CA ALA A 139 11.62 18.85 -3.56
C ALA A 139 11.61 18.72 -5.08
N ASN A 140 11.52 17.50 -5.60
CA ASN A 140 11.42 17.23 -7.03
C ASN A 140 10.47 16.05 -7.28
N GLY A 141 9.69 16.14 -8.35
CA GLY A 141 9.06 14.97 -8.94
C GLY A 141 10.12 13.92 -9.33
N VAL A 142 9.83 12.66 -9.04
CA VAL A 142 10.66 11.52 -9.43
C VAL A 142 9.87 10.55 -10.28
N SER A 143 10.60 9.85 -11.15
CA SER A 143 10.05 8.73 -11.88
C SER A 143 10.95 7.52 -11.76
N LEU A 144 10.35 6.39 -11.40
CA LEU A 144 11.03 5.12 -11.17
C LEU A 144 10.48 4.08 -12.16
N LEU A 145 11.18 2.94 -12.26
CA LEU A 145 10.73 1.77 -13.01
C LEU A 145 10.35 2.08 -14.47
N ASN A 146 11.20 2.83 -15.18
CA ASN A 146 10.96 3.25 -16.57
C ASN A 146 9.62 3.99 -16.76
N ASN A 147 9.35 4.99 -15.93
CA ASN A 147 8.12 5.79 -15.92
C ASN A 147 6.84 5.12 -15.43
N LYS A 148 6.92 3.88 -14.93
CA LYS A 148 5.76 3.16 -14.38
C LYS A 148 5.45 3.50 -12.92
N ALA A 149 6.39 4.15 -12.25
CA ALA A 149 6.19 4.69 -10.91
C ALA A 149 6.53 6.18 -10.88
N LYS A 150 5.70 6.94 -10.18
CA LYS A 150 5.78 8.40 -10.07
C LYS A 150 5.69 8.80 -8.61
N GLY A 151 6.43 9.84 -8.25
CA GLY A 151 6.58 10.20 -6.86
C GLY A 151 7.21 11.56 -6.67
N MET A 152 7.56 11.85 -5.42
CA MET A 152 8.31 13.03 -5.03
C MET A 152 9.47 12.62 -4.13
N GLU A 153 10.61 13.27 -4.34
CA GLU A 153 11.76 13.22 -3.44
C GLU A 153 11.94 14.59 -2.79
N VAL A 154 12.15 14.61 -1.48
CA VAL A 154 12.39 15.80 -0.68
C VAL A 154 13.71 15.62 0.06
N PHE A 155 14.57 16.63 -0.02
CA PHE A 155 15.78 16.73 0.79
C PHE A 155 15.69 17.93 1.71
N ALA A 156 15.66 17.69 3.03
CA ALA A 156 15.67 18.71 4.07
C ALA A 156 17.12 19.05 4.41
N LYS A 157 17.58 20.23 3.94
CA LYS A 157 18.97 20.69 4.00
C LYS A 157 19.48 20.85 5.44
N LYS A 158 18.62 21.35 6.34
CA LYS A 158 18.98 21.62 7.75
C LYS A 158 18.97 20.36 8.61
N ASP A 159 18.15 19.39 8.24
CA ASP A 159 17.96 18.14 9.00
C ASP A 159 18.86 17.00 8.50
N ASN A 160 19.59 17.21 7.39
CA ASN A 160 20.37 16.18 6.70
C ASN A 160 19.52 14.93 6.45
N ARG A 161 18.36 15.11 5.81
CA ARG A 161 17.37 14.06 5.62
C ARG A 161 16.87 14.03 4.18
N CYS A 162 16.83 12.85 3.57
CA CYS A 162 16.08 12.63 2.33
C CYS A 162 14.82 11.80 2.61
N GLU A 163 13.77 12.07 1.85
CA GLU A 163 12.54 11.30 1.82
C GLU A 163 12.12 11.11 0.37
N LEU A 164 11.68 9.90 0.01
CA LEU A 164 11.06 9.60 -1.28
C LEU A 164 9.74 8.90 -1.05
N MET A 165 8.73 9.35 -1.77
CA MET A 165 7.38 8.79 -1.77
C MET A 165 6.99 8.50 -3.22
N ALA A 166 6.58 7.29 -3.54
CA ALA A 166 6.22 6.93 -4.92
C ALA A 166 5.06 5.93 -4.98
N GLY A 167 4.13 6.20 -5.90
CA GLY A 167 3.10 5.26 -6.30
C GLY A 167 3.61 4.30 -7.37
N ILE A 168 3.31 3.02 -7.23
CA ILE A 168 3.72 1.94 -8.14
C ILE A 168 2.46 1.17 -8.55
N ALA A 169 2.27 0.98 -9.86
CA ALA A 169 1.23 0.11 -10.41
C ALA A 169 -0.21 0.43 -9.93
N ALA A 170 -0.50 1.70 -9.60
CA ALA A 170 -1.80 2.13 -9.08
C ALA A 170 -2.31 1.30 -7.88
N ARG A 171 -1.39 0.84 -7.02
CA ARG A 171 -1.72 -0.05 -5.88
C ARG A 171 -0.72 0.01 -4.76
N PHE A 172 0.56 -0.06 -5.11
CA PHE A 172 1.61 -0.05 -4.11
C PHE A 172 2.10 1.35 -3.86
N TYR A 173 2.50 1.59 -2.63
CA TYR A 173 3.09 2.84 -2.18
C TYR A 173 4.43 2.57 -1.51
N LEU A 174 5.47 3.21 -2.02
CA LEU A 174 6.82 3.16 -1.49
C LEU A 174 7.12 4.44 -0.72
N GLN A 175 7.61 4.28 0.51
CA GLN A 175 8.23 5.35 1.28
C GLN A 175 9.66 4.96 1.64
N ILE A 176 10.61 5.84 1.34
CA ILE A 176 12.01 5.72 1.74
C ILE A 176 12.37 6.97 2.53
N LYS A 177 13.02 6.79 3.67
CA LYS A 177 13.53 7.89 4.49
C LYS A 177 14.95 7.57 4.92
N VAL A 178 15.88 8.51 4.70
CA VAL A 178 17.24 8.43 5.22
C VAL A 178 17.53 9.65 6.06
N ASN A 179 17.91 9.44 7.31
CA ASN A 179 18.39 10.49 8.20
C ASN A 179 19.93 10.52 8.21
N ASN A 180 20.49 11.65 8.66
CA ASN A 180 21.93 11.90 8.81
C ASN A 180 22.71 11.78 7.49
N THR A 181 22.09 12.15 6.37
CA THR A 181 22.71 12.13 5.04
C THR A 181 22.79 13.51 4.43
N THR A 182 23.90 13.79 3.74
CA THR A 182 24.07 15.00 2.92
C THR A 182 23.84 14.74 1.44
N ASN A 183 23.59 13.49 1.05
CA ASN A 183 23.31 13.13 -0.33
C ASN A 183 21.81 13.28 -0.63
N ALA A 184 21.46 14.37 -1.31
CA ALA A 184 20.09 14.70 -1.69
C ALA A 184 19.43 13.69 -2.65
N SER A 185 20.20 12.85 -3.34
CA SER A 185 19.71 11.86 -4.30
C SER A 185 19.67 10.43 -3.75
N LEU A 186 20.12 10.23 -2.50
CA LEU A 186 20.32 8.89 -1.95
C LEU A 186 19.02 8.08 -1.90
N CYS A 187 17.90 8.71 -1.57
CA CYS A 187 16.61 8.04 -1.49
C CYS A 187 16.17 7.50 -2.85
N ARG A 188 16.37 8.27 -3.93
CA ARG A 188 16.15 7.80 -5.30
C ARG A 188 17.07 6.67 -5.70
N GLU A 189 18.37 6.78 -5.41
CA GLU A 189 19.34 5.72 -5.71
C GLU A 189 19.00 4.40 -5.00
N ILE A 190 18.49 4.47 -3.76
CA ILE A 190 18.00 3.30 -3.02
C ILE A 190 16.77 2.73 -3.72
N ALA A 191 15.80 3.58 -4.09
CA ALA A 191 14.59 3.15 -4.79
C ALA A 191 14.89 2.39 -6.10
N GLU A 192 15.87 2.89 -6.88
CA GLU A 192 16.33 2.28 -8.13
C GLU A 192 17.05 0.93 -7.90
N GLY A 193 17.65 0.74 -6.72
CA GLY A 193 18.30 -0.52 -6.35
C GLY A 193 17.34 -1.60 -5.84
N LEU A 194 16.07 -1.26 -5.56
CA LEU A 194 15.06 -2.23 -5.13
C LEU A 194 14.46 -2.97 -6.34
N ASN A 195 14.19 -4.26 -6.17
CA ASN A 195 13.54 -5.08 -7.20
C ASN A 195 12.00 -4.88 -7.23
N LEU A 196 11.55 -3.64 -7.47
CA LEU A 196 10.12 -3.28 -7.42
C LEU A 196 9.39 -3.52 -8.75
N SER A 197 10.10 -3.88 -9.82
CA SER A 197 9.48 -4.14 -11.13
C SER A 197 8.51 -5.30 -11.10
N ALA A 198 8.73 -6.29 -10.23
CA ALA A 198 7.82 -7.41 -10.06
C ALA A 198 6.47 -7.01 -9.42
N LEU A 199 6.37 -5.84 -8.77
CA LEU A 199 5.10 -5.31 -8.29
C LEU A 199 4.17 -4.86 -9.43
N ASP A 200 4.70 -4.57 -10.61
CA ASP A 200 3.90 -4.20 -11.79
C ASP A 200 3.08 -5.38 -12.35
N ALA A 201 3.36 -6.60 -11.92
CA ALA A 201 2.58 -7.79 -12.29
C ALA A 201 1.29 -7.96 -11.46
N TYR A 202 1.14 -7.18 -10.39
CA TYR A 202 -0.02 -7.14 -9.50
C TYR A 202 -0.81 -5.81 -9.70
#